data_AF-A0A660YVN0-F1
#
_entry.id   AF-A0A660YVN0-F1
#
_cell.length_a   1.000
_cell.length_b   1.000
_cell.length_c   1.000
_cell.angle_alpha   90.00
_cell.angle_beta   90.00
_cell.angle_gamma   90.00
#
_symmetry.space_group_name_H-M   'P 1'
#
loop_
_entity.id
_entity.type
_entity.pdbx_description
1 polymer ?
#
loop_
_entity_poly.entity_id
_entity_poly.type
_entity_poly.pdbx_seq_one_letter_code
_entity_poly.pdbx_strand_id
1 'polypeptide(L)' 'EILSFYKKSGFSKFNFVQTVFGKLDEINSIEPVINGYGKGSFVVINGTKIKEIE' A
#
# COMPACT_ATOMS: atom_id res chain seq x y z
N GLU A 1 -3.83 -11.16 0.48
CA GLU A 1 -3.92 -11.48 1.91
C GLU A 1 -4.28 -10.27 2.77
N ILE A 2 -3.42 -9.26 2.90
CA ILE A 2 -3.61 -8.08 3.78
C ILE A 2 -4.99 -7.38 3.63
N LEU A 3 -5.50 -7.26 2.39
CA LEU A 3 -6.83 -6.67 2.15
C LEU A 3 -7.97 -7.44 2.82
N SER A 4 -7.85 -8.75 3.03
CA SER A 4 -8.88 -9.52 3.73
C SER A 4 -8.92 -9.13 5.21
N PHE A 5 -7.76 -8.94 5.85
CA PHE A 5 -7.67 -8.48 7.24
C PHE A 5 -8.21 -7.06 7.40
N TYR A 6 -7.87 -6.15 6.47
CA TYR A 6 -8.41 -4.78 6.48
C TYR A 6 -9.94 -4.77 6.37
N LYS A 7 -10.50 -5.50 5.40
CA LYS A 7 -11.95 -5.62 5.23
C LYS A 7 -12.64 -6.21 6.46
N LYS A 8 -12.09 -7.30 7.02
CA LYS A 8 -12.61 -7.90 8.27
C LYS A 8 -12.54 -6.95 9.47
N SER A 9 -11.59 -6.02 9.46
CA SER A 9 -11.42 -5.02 10.51
C SER A 9 -12.24 -3.73 10.28
N GLY A 10 -13.12 -3.72 9.26
CA GLY A 10 -14.01 -2.60 8.96
C GLY A 10 -13.39 -1.46 8.13
N PHE A 11 -12.27 -1.71 7.46
CA PHE A 11 -11.67 -0.73 6.54
C PHE A 11 -12.25 -0.85 5.12
N SER A 12 -12.31 0.30 4.44
CA SER A 12 -12.76 0.44 3.05
C SER A 12 -11.98 1.54 2.32
N LYS A 13 -12.37 1.87 1.08
CA LYS A 13 -11.79 2.94 0.25
C LYS A 13 -10.26 2.83 0.18
N PHE A 14 -9.78 1.72 -0.37
CA PHE A 14 -8.35 1.43 -0.40
C PHE A 14 -7.62 2.20 -1.49
N ASN A 15 -6.49 2.81 -1.13
CA ASN A 15 -5.52 3.39 -2.05
C ASN A 15 -4.18 2.68 -1.89
N PHE A 16 -3.47 2.53 -3.00
CA PHE A 16 -2.23 1.77 -3.07
C PHE A 16 -1.16 2.59 -3.74
N VAL A 17 0.02 2.62 -3.13
CA VAL A 17 1.24 3.12 -3.76
C VAL A 17 2.38 2.15 -3.52
N GLN A 18 3.38 2.20 -4.39
CA GLN A 18 4.54 1.32 -4.34
C GLN A 18 5.82 2.08 -4.69
N THR A 19 6.94 1.56 -4.17
CA THR A 19 8.31 2.05 -4.41
C THR A 19 9.30 0.89 -4.23
N VAL A 20 10.61 1.15 -4.27
CA VAL A 20 11.68 0.13 -4.25
C VAL A 20 11.63 -0.80 -5.47
N PHE A 21 11.98 -0.31 -6.67
CA PHE A 21 11.93 -1.05 -7.93
C PHE A 21 13.26 -1.73 -8.31
N GLY A 22 14.39 -1.20 -7.81
CA GLY A 22 15.72 -1.78 -8.01
C GLY A 22 16.16 -2.70 -6.87
N LYS A 23 17.37 -3.28 -6.99
CA LYS A 23 18.02 -3.91 -5.84
C LYS A 23 18.49 -2.83 -4.86
N LEU A 24 18.53 -3.16 -3.56
CA LEU A 24 18.86 -2.20 -2.51
C LEU A 24 20.26 -1.57 -2.66
N ASP A 25 21.22 -2.30 -3.23
CA ASP A 25 22.58 -1.85 -3.52
C ASP A 25 22.68 -0.97 -4.79
N GLU A 26 21.65 -0.98 -5.64
CA GLU A 26 21.56 -0.18 -6.86
C GLU A 26 20.83 1.16 -6.63
N ILE A 27 20.09 1.28 -5.51
CA ILE A 27 19.35 2.49 -5.14
C ILE A 27 20.30 3.55 -4.60
N ASN A 28 20.63 4.52 -5.44
CA ASN A 28 21.53 5.63 -5.13
C ASN A 28 20.80 6.99 -4.98
N SER A 29 19.47 6.97 -5.06
CA SER A 29 18.62 8.14 -4.95
C SER A 29 17.21 7.74 -4.49
N ILE A 30 16.38 8.72 -4.17
CA ILE A 30 14.98 8.47 -3.77
C ILE A 30 14.24 7.88 -4.97
N GLU A 31 13.78 6.63 -4.84
CA GLU A 31 12.95 6.02 -5.86
C GLU A 31 11.54 6.62 -5.87
N PRO A 32 10.92 6.72 -7.05
CA PRO A 32 9.60 7.35 -7.18
C PRO A 32 8.53 6.56 -6.41
N VAL A 33 7.48 7.27 -6.01
CA VAL A 33 6.26 6.66 -5.49
C VAL A 33 5.23 6.65 -6.61
N ILE A 34 4.74 5.47 -6.99
CA ILE A 34 3.73 5.33 -8.05
C ILE A 34 2.48 4.64 -7.52
N ASN A 35 1.34 4.86 -8.17
CA ASN A 35 0.09 4.21 -7.82
C ASN A 35 0.10 2.70 -8.13
N GLY A 36 -0.67 1.95 -7.35
CA GLY A 36 -0.85 0.51 -7.51
C GLY A 36 0.16 -0.33 -6.71
N TYR A 37 0.28 -1.61 -7.09
CA TYR A 37 1.15 -2.60 -6.45
C TYR A 37 1.65 -3.63 -7.48
N GLY A 38 2.63 -4.46 -7.10
CA GLY A 38 3.09 -5.62 -7.88
C GLY A 38 4.33 -5.39 -8.76
N LYS A 39 4.91 -4.20 -8.77
CA LYS A 39 6.18 -3.88 -9.45
C LYS A 39 7.30 -3.56 -8.46
N GLY A 40 6.99 -2.73 -7.45
CA GLY A 40 7.93 -2.37 -6.40
C GLY A 40 7.93 -3.39 -5.27
N SER A 41 9.06 -3.50 -4.58
CA SER A 41 9.28 -4.38 -3.44
C SER A 41 8.61 -3.87 -2.17
N PHE A 42 8.22 -2.60 -2.13
CA PHE A 42 7.53 -2.00 -0.99
C PHE A 42 6.18 -1.41 -1.42
N VAL A 43 5.12 -1.78 -0.72
CA VAL A 43 3.73 -1.34 -1.00
C VAL A 43 3.12 -0.74 0.26
N VAL A 44 2.51 0.42 0.12
CA VAL A 44 1.69 1.06 1.14
C VAL A 44 0.22 0.91 0.80
N ILE A 45 -0.57 0.48 1.78
CA ILE A 45 -2.03 0.36 1.68
C ILE A 45 -2.65 1.36 2.65
N ASN A 46 -3.33 2.37 2.12
CA ASN A 46 -4.20 3.24 2.90
C ASN A 46 -5.63 2.71 2.83
N GLY A 47 -6.32 2.68 3.97
CA GLY A 47 -7.75 2.40 4.03
C GLY A 47 -8.42 3.26 5.10
N THR A 48 -9.68 3.59 4.88
CA THR A 48 -10.51 4.36 5.82
C THR A 48 -11.38 3.42 6.63
N LYS A 49 -11.29 3.47 7.95
CA LYS A 49 -12.19 2.72 8.84
C LYS A 49 -13.58 3.34 8.75
N ILE A 50 -14.57 2.55 8.38
CA ILE A 50 -15.97 3.00 8.43
C ILE A 50 -16.37 2.94 9.90
N LYS A 51 -16.80 4.07 10.47
CA LYS A 51 -17.54 4.04 11.74
C LYS A 51 -18.96 3.58 11.43
N GLU A 52 -19.44 2.57 12.13
CA GLU A 52 -20.88 2.32 12.17
C GLU A 52 -21.54 3.55 12.78
N ILE A 53 -22.57 4.07 12.11
CA ILE A 53 -23.42 5.12 12.67
C ILE A 53 -24.39 4.35 13.58
N GLU A 54 -24.22 4.50 14.89
CA GLU A 54 -25.18 4.02 15.91
C GLU A 54 -26.54 4.72 15.78
#